data_AF-A0A938JJX3-F1
#
_entry.id   AF-A0A938JJX3-F1
#
_cell.length_a   1.000
_cell.length_b   1.000
_cell.length_c   1.000
_cell.angle_alpha   90.00
_cell.angle_beta   90.00
_cell.angle_gamma   90.00
#
_symmetry.space_group_name_H-M   'P 1'
#
loop_
_entity.id
_entity.type
_entity.pdbx_description
1 polymer ?
#
loop_
_entity_poly.entity_id
_entity_poly.type
_entity_poly.pdbx_seq_one_letter_code
_entity_poly.pdbx_strand_id
1 'polypeptide(L)'
;MNLFQGASRWLRAGLAGLAIISITITSAPSSLSAELEDELIKVPTETSVLNTGVMFRNTQGGFMESGLFARYPNDARNNFRIRTCTDMKDPLCDDATSLYYSTFLPLCSISTSFDCVEKFVARIGDGKELTATLDTIQPSPSLSPYKADASKNLVGPGQALVFTIPGAEHPGGNRYLLSVALNGATPEGAHKPGQEYGNFTPYNIQMSVDAVDYVPATKPGEFQKGRWYFYEAEQNLALQKNPFSTCAVEEDSFCMNKRAFPQDIRFQVVLRLRSSTNGWLYGRVQKPDVSITSIPGGERWDVSAAPVRIPQIWEFVPLSQMPSTFEKWKSENWEDVPGSQLQDSSTSPPSLVRIPNALNVGGVDTSIKWLNYWMPITGDKATATPGMWSIRNLGPSEMNNASNCYDSNSYKEKRVTGMVTSNAMITTAGPPLFDQKEQALIYQVAGPHFERDGKTLFRGTYDLIMRKDVARCLYKFTDAPIKASISVVSANGEEIVETEQIAERNDASGEWITLGKYGFTFSSPKLKVRLTQEKSAETKNSAAAAQSGAVVKPKIQPSKKSIVCVKGKVQKIVTGAKPKCPTGFRTR
;
A
#
# COMPACT_ATOMS: atom_id res chain seq x y z
N MET A 1 -30.38 -6.48 -70.63
CA MET A 1 -31.41 -6.13 -71.63
C MET A 1 -31.48 -4.62 -71.79
N ASN A 2 -31.66 -4.16 -73.03
CA ASN A 2 -32.07 -2.82 -73.48
C ASN A 2 -33.55 -2.51 -73.11
N LEU A 3 -34.19 -1.33 -73.20
CA LEU A 3 -33.83 0.12 -73.32
C LEU A 3 -34.50 0.87 -72.10
N PHE A 4 -34.79 2.18 -71.94
CA PHE A 4 -34.74 3.48 -72.67
C PHE A 4 -34.32 4.58 -71.66
N GLN A 5 -33.99 5.86 -71.93
CA GLN A 5 -34.20 6.85 -73.02
C GLN A 5 -35.48 7.73 -72.94
N GLY A 6 -35.31 9.06 -73.06
CA GLY A 6 -36.36 10.12 -73.02
C GLY A 6 -36.13 11.12 -71.85
N ALA A 7 -35.76 12.39 -71.99
CA ALA A 7 -36.20 13.53 -72.83
C ALA A 7 -37.49 14.23 -72.33
N SER A 8 -37.63 15.58 -72.32
CA SER A 8 -36.67 16.69 -72.43
C SER A 8 -37.35 18.06 -72.18
N ARG A 9 -36.62 19.06 -71.66
CA ARG A 9 -36.90 20.53 -71.67
C ARG A 9 -38.22 21.06 -71.05
N TRP A 10 -38.09 22.10 -70.24
CA TRP A 10 -38.59 23.46 -70.58
C TRP A 10 -37.71 24.53 -69.89
N LEU A 11 -37.67 25.74 -70.45
CA LEU A 11 -36.84 26.86 -69.94
C LEU A 11 -37.65 27.75 -68.99
N ARG A 12 -36.97 28.34 -67.99
CA ARG A 12 -36.77 29.80 -67.90
C ARG A 12 -35.64 30.15 -66.93
N ALA A 13 -34.98 31.28 -67.18
CA ALA A 13 -33.77 31.70 -66.48
C ALA A 13 -34.07 32.69 -65.33
N GLY A 14 -33.28 32.61 -64.27
CA GLY A 14 -33.15 33.64 -63.24
C GLY A 14 -31.67 33.90 -62.99
N LEU A 15 -31.15 35.02 -63.47
CA LEU A 15 -29.74 35.42 -63.33
C LEU A 15 -29.55 36.20 -62.02
N ALA A 16 -28.79 35.65 -61.07
CA ALA A 16 -28.33 36.39 -59.89
C ALA A 16 -27.03 35.79 -59.31
N GLY A 17 -26.00 36.63 -59.16
CA GLY A 17 -24.91 36.47 -58.18
C GLY A 17 -24.05 35.19 -58.24
N LEU A 18 -23.06 35.14 -59.14
CA LEU A 18 -21.99 34.13 -59.08
C LEU A 18 -20.93 34.54 -58.05
N ALA A 19 -21.25 34.37 -56.77
CA ALA A 19 -20.30 34.56 -55.66
C ALA A 19 -19.39 33.34 -55.53
N ILE A 20 -18.08 33.53 -55.65
CA ILE A 20 -17.08 32.46 -55.45
C ILE A 20 -16.96 32.19 -53.94
N ILE A 21 -17.76 31.25 -53.44
CA ILE A 21 -17.61 30.73 -52.08
C ILE A 21 -16.38 29.81 -52.06
N SER A 22 -15.24 30.36 -51.64
CA SER A 22 -14.08 29.57 -51.25
C SER A 22 -14.48 28.62 -50.13
N ILE A 23 -14.53 27.32 -50.42
CA ILE A 23 -14.76 26.29 -49.41
C ILE A 23 -13.52 26.24 -48.53
N THR A 24 -13.53 26.99 -47.43
CA THR A 24 -12.60 26.79 -46.32
C THR A 24 -12.87 25.41 -45.76
N ILE A 25 -12.02 24.44 -46.12
CA ILE A 25 -11.96 23.16 -45.45
C ILE A 25 -11.54 23.44 -44.01
N THR A 26 -12.53 23.56 -43.13
CA THR A 26 -12.31 23.57 -41.69
C THR A 26 -11.82 22.19 -41.30
N SER A 27 -10.50 22.02 -41.32
CA SER A 27 -9.85 20.88 -40.68
C SER A 27 -10.32 20.85 -39.24
N ALA A 28 -11.17 19.87 -38.90
CA ALA A 28 -11.50 19.59 -37.51
C ALA A 28 -10.17 19.42 -36.76
N PRO A 29 -10.01 20.03 -35.56
CA PRO A 29 -8.76 19.91 -34.83
C PRO A 29 -8.45 18.43 -34.63
N SER A 30 -7.25 18.04 -35.06
CA SER A 30 -6.77 16.65 -34.98
C SER A 30 -7.08 16.11 -33.60
N SER A 31 -7.73 14.95 -33.54
CA SER A 31 -8.12 14.33 -32.27
C SER A 31 -6.90 14.23 -31.37
N LEU A 32 -6.89 15.03 -30.29
CA LEU A 32 -6.04 14.76 -29.14
C LEU A 32 -6.34 13.32 -28.74
N SER A 33 -5.38 12.43 -28.94
CA SER A 33 -5.47 11.07 -28.45
C SER A 33 -5.79 11.16 -26.97
N ALA A 34 -6.87 10.52 -26.52
CA ALA A 34 -7.18 10.46 -25.10
C ALA A 34 -5.93 9.93 -24.38
N GLU A 35 -5.45 10.68 -23.39
CA GLU A 35 -4.22 10.33 -22.70
C GLU A 35 -4.45 9.01 -21.95
N LEU A 36 -3.58 8.02 -22.16
CA LEU A 36 -3.79 6.68 -21.62
C LEU A 36 -3.84 6.73 -20.09
N GLU A 37 -4.86 6.11 -19.47
CA GLU A 37 -4.96 5.96 -18.01
C GLU A 37 -3.67 5.32 -17.46
N ASP A 38 -3.20 5.76 -16.29
CA ASP A 38 -1.96 5.27 -15.70
C ASP A 38 -2.02 3.77 -15.37
N GLU A 39 -3.21 3.28 -15.07
CA GLU A 39 -3.56 1.89 -14.82
C GLU A 39 -3.44 0.99 -16.06
N LEU A 40 -3.43 1.59 -17.26
CA LEU A 40 -3.35 0.91 -18.55
C LEU A 40 -1.95 0.98 -19.19
N ILE A 41 -1.01 1.74 -18.60
CA ILE A 41 0.38 1.78 -19.11
C ILE A 41 1.06 0.44 -18.80
N LYS A 42 1.44 -0.28 -19.84
CA LYS A 42 2.20 -1.53 -19.71
C LYS A 42 3.66 -1.22 -19.40
N VAL A 43 4.24 -2.01 -18.49
CA VAL A 43 5.70 -2.04 -18.27
C VAL A 43 6.36 -2.62 -19.53
N PRO A 44 7.44 -2.01 -20.07
CA PRO A 44 8.18 -2.56 -21.19
C PRO A 44 8.67 -3.99 -20.91
N THR A 45 8.50 -4.88 -21.88
CA THR A 45 8.87 -6.30 -21.78
C THR A 45 10.20 -6.65 -22.42
N GLU A 46 10.87 -5.68 -23.05
CA GLU A 46 12.13 -5.89 -23.78
C GLU A 46 13.32 -5.27 -23.05
N THR A 47 14.38 -6.07 -22.89
CA THR A 47 15.69 -5.66 -22.40
C THR A 47 16.74 -6.03 -23.44
N SER A 48 17.78 -5.21 -23.59
CA SER A 48 18.90 -5.50 -24.49
C SER A 48 20.25 -5.12 -23.87
N VAL A 49 21.33 -5.70 -24.39
CA VAL A 49 22.72 -5.34 -24.06
C VAL A 49 23.06 -3.85 -24.23
N LEU A 50 22.29 -3.11 -25.03
CA LEU A 50 22.54 -1.71 -25.36
C LEU A 50 21.89 -0.73 -24.37
N ASN A 51 20.96 -1.22 -23.54
CA ASN A 51 20.19 -0.42 -22.60
C ASN A 51 20.44 -0.90 -21.15
N THR A 52 20.16 -0.03 -20.20
CA THR A 52 20.11 -0.34 -18.77
C THR A 52 18.83 0.26 -18.18
N GLY A 53 18.36 -0.24 -17.05
CA GLY A 53 17.09 0.25 -16.51
C GLY A 53 16.84 -0.06 -15.05
N VAL A 54 15.86 0.64 -14.51
CA VAL A 54 15.43 0.56 -13.12
C VAL A 54 13.91 0.52 -13.02
N MET A 55 13.38 -0.34 -12.15
CA MET A 55 11.96 -0.39 -11.81
C MET A 55 11.75 -0.05 -10.33
N PHE A 56 11.23 1.14 -10.08
CA PHE A 56 10.62 1.50 -8.81
C PHE A 56 9.10 1.30 -8.94
N ARG A 57 8.63 0.10 -8.60
CA ARG A 57 7.22 -0.30 -8.74
C ARG A 57 6.62 -0.68 -7.39
N ASN A 58 5.33 -0.43 -7.18
CA ASN A 58 4.66 -0.91 -5.97
C ASN A 58 4.23 -2.37 -6.19
N THR A 59 4.98 -3.32 -5.63
CA THR A 59 4.63 -4.75 -5.66
C THR A 59 3.44 -5.04 -4.75
N GLN A 60 2.23 -4.71 -5.23
CA GLN A 60 0.98 -5.30 -4.73
C GLN A 60 1.11 -6.82 -4.92
N GLY A 61 0.77 -7.60 -3.89
CA GLY A 61 0.63 -9.05 -4.07
C GLY A 61 -0.38 -9.30 -5.19
N GLY A 62 0.05 -9.96 -6.26
CA GLY A 62 -0.81 -10.27 -7.40
C GLY A 62 -1.93 -11.23 -7.01
N PHE A 63 -2.93 -11.39 -7.88
CA PHE A 63 -3.91 -12.45 -7.75
C PHE A 63 -3.19 -13.81 -7.64
N MET A 64 -3.28 -14.42 -6.46
CA MET A 64 -2.93 -15.81 -6.18
C MET A 64 -4.24 -16.58 -6.10
N GLU A 65 -4.37 -17.72 -6.76
CA GLU A 65 -5.54 -18.57 -6.52
C GLU A 65 -5.47 -19.22 -5.13
N SER A 66 -6.62 -19.53 -4.55
CA SER A 66 -6.71 -20.18 -3.25
C SER A 66 -6.11 -21.58 -3.29
N GLY A 67 -5.32 -21.97 -2.29
CA GLY A 67 -4.67 -23.28 -2.22
C GLY A 67 -4.23 -23.63 -0.80
N LEU A 68 -4.07 -24.93 -0.56
CA LEU A 68 -3.49 -25.51 0.65
C LEU A 68 -2.15 -26.14 0.27
N PHE A 69 -1.12 -25.93 1.09
CA PHE A 69 0.26 -26.28 0.76
C PHE A 69 1.00 -26.92 1.93
N ALA A 70 1.66 -28.03 1.65
CA ALA A 70 2.72 -28.60 2.46
C ALA A 70 3.97 -27.73 2.40
N ARG A 71 4.61 -27.52 3.56
CA ARG A 71 5.91 -26.85 3.71
C ARG A 71 6.96 -27.82 4.22
N TYR A 72 8.09 -27.85 3.54
CA TYR A 72 9.25 -28.67 3.87
C TYR A 72 10.41 -27.81 4.37
N PRO A 73 11.41 -28.40 5.05
CA PRO A 73 12.69 -27.73 5.26
C PRO A 73 13.31 -27.32 3.93
N ASN A 74 13.97 -26.16 3.93
CA ASN A 74 14.71 -25.67 2.77
C ASN A 74 15.78 -26.67 2.32
N ASP A 75 16.13 -26.65 1.03
CA ASP A 75 17.20 -27.51 0.51
C ASP A 75 18.61 -27.06 0.97
N ALA A 76 19.64 -27.81 0.58
CA ALA A 76 21.04 -27.50 0.91
C ALA A 76 21.58 -26.19 0.27
N ARG A 77 20.79 -25.54 -0.59
CA ARG A 77 21.06 -24.21 -1.18
C ARG A 77 20.17 -23.12 -0.57
N ASN A 78 19.40 -23.45 0.47
CA ASN A 78 18.41 -22.61 1.14
C ASN A 78 17.18 -22.25 0.27
N ASN A 79 16.85 -23.04 -0.76
CA ASN A 79 15.63 -22.89 -1.54
C ASN A 79 14.41 -23.38 -0.75
N PHE A 80 13.30 -22.66 -0.86
CA PHE A 80 12.02 -23.01 -0.23
C PHE A 80 11.32 -24.16 -0.99
N ARG A 81 10.87 -25.19 -0.28
CA ARG A 81 10.24 -26.40 -0.86
C ARG A 81 8.80 -26.57 -0.37
N ILE A 82 7.87 -26.73 -1.32
CA ILE A 82 6.42 -26.75 -1.08
C ILE A 82 5.67 -27.60 -2.10
N ARG A 83 4.51 -28.15 -1.71
CA ARG A 83 3.60 -29.00 -2.54
C ARG A 83 2.15 -28.64 -2.25
N THR A 84 1.24 -28.71 -3.23
CA THR A 84 -0.21 -28.54 -3.04
C THR A 84 -0.87 -29.77 -2.39
N CYS A 85 -1.83 -29.57 -1.48
CA CYS A 85 -2.58 -30.63 -0.80
C CYS A 85 -4.09 -30.49 -1.03
N THR A 86 -4.80 -31.61 -1.12
CA THR A 86 -6.26 -31.65 -1.30
C THR A 86 -7.03 -31.49 0.01
N ASP A 87 -6.52 -32.02 1.13
CA ASP A 87 -6.96 -31.68 2.49
C ASP A 87 -5.85 -31.90 3.54
N MET A 88 -6.18 -31.81 4.83
CA MET A 88 -5.23 -31.98 5.94
C MET A 88 -4.77 -33.43 6.19
N LYS A 89 -5.28 -34.39 5.43
CA LYS A 89 -4.99 -35.84 5.54
C LYS A 89 -4.48 -36.41 4.21
N ASP A 90 -4.11 -35.54 3.28
CA ASP A 90 -3.54 -35.89 1.99
C ASP A 90 -2.21 -36.66 2.16
N PRO A 91 -2.12 -37.94 1.74
CA PRO A 91 -0.91 -38.75 1.91
C PRO A 91 0.31 -38.20 1.15
N LEU A 92 0.12 -37.30 0.18
CA LEU A 92 1.22 -36.62 -0.52
C LEU A 92 1.81 -35.46 0.28
N CYS A 93 1.19 -35.06 1.39
CA CYS A 93 1.61 -33.93 2.22
C CYS A 93 2.05 -34.32 3.64
N ASP A 94 1.69 -35.52 4.13
CA ASP A 94 1.97 -36.01 5.50
C ASP A 94 3.46 -36.01 5.90
N ASP A 95 4.39 -35.93 4.94
CA ASP A 95 5.84 -35.79 5.17
C ASP A 95 6.32 -34.35 5.45
N ALA A 96 5.42 -33.36 5.41
CA ALA A 96 5.70 -31.93 5.61
C ALA A 96 5.86 -31.53 7.10
N THR A 97 6.62 -30.47 7.37
CA THR A 97 6.77 -29.94 8.76
C THR A 97 5.61 -29.06 9.20
N SER A 98 4.81 -28.57 8.25
CA SER A 98 3.59 -27.76 8.47
C SER A 98 2.75 -27.69 7.20
N LEU A 99 1.48 -27.32 7.36
CA LEU A 99 0.64 -26.84 6.26
C LEU A 99 0.47 -25.32 6.35
N TYR A 100 0.30 -24.65 5.21
CA TYR A 100 -0.21 -23.28 5.13
C TYR A 100 -1.23 -23.17 3.99
N TYR A 101 -2.18 -22.25 4.13
CA TYR A 101 -3.15 -21.92 3.08
C TYR A 101 -3.00 -20.48 2.62
N SER A 102 -3.45 -20.24 1.38
CA SER A 102 -3.84 -18.93 0.88
C SER A 102 -5.29 -19.03 0.40
N THR A 103 -6.14 -18.06 0.74
CA THR A 103 -7.53 -18.03 0.26
C THR A 103 -8.10 -16.61 0.24
N PHE A 104 -9.26 -16.42 -0.40
CA PHE A 104 -10.05 -15.19 -0.30
C PHE A 104 -11.29 -15.39 0.58
N LEU A 105 -11.63 -14.38 1.37
CA LEU A 105 -12.81 -14.41 2.23
C LEU A 105 -14.11 -14.25 1.41
N PRO A 106 -15.07 -15.18 1.50
CA PRO A 106 -16.38 -15.05 0.84
C PRO A 106 -17.26 -14.01 1.55
N LEU A 107 -18.43 -13.71 0.98
CA LEU A 107 -19.48 -12.98 1.72
C LEU A 107 -19.96 -13.81 2.94
N CYS A 108 -20.33 -13.13 4.01
CA CYS A 108 -20.90 -13.78 5.20
C CYS A 108 -22.28 -14.37 4.88
N SER A 109 -22.40 -15.70 4.96
CA SER A 109 -23.64 -16.44 4.72
C SER A 109 -24.76 -16.15 5.73
N ILE A 110 -24.40 -15.86 6.98
CA ILE A 110 -25.28 -15.38 8.05
C ILE A 110 -24.53 -14.38 8.93
N SER A 111 -25.25 -13.59 9.73
CA SER A 111 -24.68 -12.55 10.60
C SER A 111 -23.73 -13.06 11.71
N THR A 112 -23.69 -14.37 11.94
CA THR A 112 -22.79 -15.03 12.91
C THR A 112 -21.64 -15.78 12.24
N SER A 113 -21.49 -15.71 10.91
CA SER A 113 -20.35 -16.30 10.20
C SER A 113 -19.03 -15.59 10.52
N PHE A 114 -17.93 -16.28 10.28
CA PHE A 114 -16.56 -15.81 10.46
C PHE A 114 -15.71 -16.10 9.22
N ASP A 115 -14.59 -15.38 9.11
CA ASP A 115 -13.66 -15.36 7.98
C ASP A 115 -14.37 -15.00 6.68
N CYS A 116 -15.14 -13.91 6.74
CA CYS A 116 -16.04 -13.48 5.69
C CYS A 116 -16.20 -11.95 5.64
N VAL A 117 -16.59 -11.44 4.48
CA VAL A 117 -16.96 -10.03 4.27
C VAL A 117 -18.43 -9.83 4.68
N GLU A 118 -18.66 -9.01 5.70
CA GLU A 118 -19.99 -8.66 6.22
C GLU A 118 -20.65 -7.57 5.36
N LYS A 119 -19.86 -6.62 4.86
CA LYS A 119 -20.33 -5.50 4.04
C LYS A 119 -19.21 -4.97 3.13
N PHE A 120 -19.59 -4.63 1.91
CA PHE A 120 -18.79 -3.81 1.00
C PHE A 120 -19.69 -2.73 0.39
N VAL A 121 -19.27 -1.47 0.44
CA VAL A 121 -19.98 -0.32 -0.15
C VAL A 121 -18.99 0.77 -0.57
N ALA A 122 -19.42 1.65 -1.48
CA ALA A 122 -18.77 2.93 -1.69
C ALA A 122 -19.51 4.06 -0.98
N ARG A 123 -18.82 5.20 -0.81
CA ARG A 123 -19.38 6.51 -0.46
C ARG A 123 -18.77 7.58 -1.33
N ILE A 124 -19.57 8.55 -1.74
CA ILE A 124 -19.13 9.75 -2.46
C ILE A 124 -19.01 10.94 -1.49
N GLY A 125 -18.59 12.12 -1.98
CA GLY A 125 -18.14 13.25 -1.16
C GLY A 125 -19.14 13.84 -0.16
N ASP A 126 -20.44 13.63 -0.32
CA ASP A 126 -21.49 14.02 0.63
C ASP A 126 -21.70 13.01 1.78
N GLY A 127 -20.99 11.87 1.74
CA GLY A 127 -21.13 10.76 2.67
C GLY A 127 -22.23 9.75 2.31
N LYS A 128 -22.97 9.95 1.21
CA LYS A 128 -24.02 9.04 0.75
C LYS A 128 -23.45 7.66 0.47
N GLU A 129 -24.10 6.64 1.03
CA GLU A 129 -23.76 5.24 0.79
C GLU A 129 -24.30 4.77 -0.57
N LEU A 130 -23.44 4.07 -1.32
CA LEU A 130 -23.75 3.42 -2.59
C LEU A 130 -23.64 1.91 -2.41
N THR A 131 -24.75 1.21 -2.62
CA THR A 131 -24.84 -0.24 -2.47
C THR A 131 -23.97 -0.96 -3.51
N ALA A 132 -23.10 -1.84 -3.06
CA ALA A 132 -22.43 -2.79 -3.94
C ALA A 132 -23.28 -4.05 -4.11
N THR A 133 -23.44 -4.50 -5.36
CA THR A 133 -24.17 -5.72 -5.72
C THR A 133 -23.22 -6.64 -6.49
N LEU A 134 -23.24 -7.95 -6.23
CA LEU A 134 -22.38 -8.89 -6.98
C LEU A 134 -22.71 -8.83 -8.47
N ASP A 135 -21.68 -8.75 -9.32
CA ASP A 135 -21.88 -8.87 -10.77
C ASP A 135 -22.18 -10.33 -11.14
N THR A 136 -22.90 -10.51 -12.25
CA THR A 136 -23.04 -11.80 -12.95
C THR A 136 -21.72 -12.44 -13.37
N ILE A 137 -20.69 -11.64 -13.65
CA ILE A 137 -19.35 -12.07 -14.06
C ILE A 137 -18.45 -12.11 -12.83
N GLN A 138 -18.14 -13.31 -12.35
CA GLN A 138 -17.20 -13.56 -11.26
C GLN A 138 -15.97 -14.30 -11.80
N PRO A 139 -14.79 -14.19 -11.16
CA PRO A 139 -13.70 -15.14 -11.33
C PRO A 139 -14.20 -16.56 -11.05
N SER A 140 -13.66 -17.55 -11.74
CA SER A 140 -14.03 -18.95 -11.50
C SER A 140 -13.41 -19.46 -10.17
N PRO A 141 -13.84 -20.61 -9.62
CA PRO A 141 -13.18 -21.23 -8.47
C PRO A 141 -11.69 -21.50 -8.71
N SER A 142 -10.94 -21.74 -7.63
CA SER A 142 -9.52 -22.14 -7.74
C SER A 142 -9.36 -23.43 -8.56
N LEU A 143 -8.29 -23.49 -9.35
CA LEU A 143 -7.85 -24.68 -10.08
C LEU A 143 -7.07 -25.64 -9.17
N SER A 144 -6.70 -25.18 -7.97
CA SER A 144 -6.06 -25.94 -6.89
C SER A 144 -6.98 -26.05 -5.64
N PRO A 145 -8.21 -26.58 -5.75
CA PRO A 145 -9.17 -26.59 -4.65
C PRO A 145 -8.78 -27.58 -3.54
N TYR A 146 -9.12 -27.23 -2.30
CA TYR A 146 -8.90 -28.04 -1.11
C TYR A 146 -10.12 -28.04 -0.20
N LYS A 147 -10.20 -28.99 0.73
CA LYS A 147 -11.31 -29.12 1.68
C LYS A 147 -11.10 -28.26 2.94
N ALA A 148 -12.11 -27.48 3.31
CA ALA A 148 -12.13 -26.71 4.56
C ALA A 148 -12.24 -27.62 5.79
N ASP A 149 -11.67 -27.18 6.92
CA ASP A 149 -11.87 -27.78 8.24
C ASP A 149 -12.05 -26.70 9.30
N ALA A 150 -13.31 -26.46 9.69
CA ALA A 150 -13.66 -25.46 10.68
C ALA A 150 -13.13 -25.78 12.09
N SER A 151 -12.91 -27.06 12.43
CA SER A 151 -12.39 -27.50 13.74
C SER A 151 -10.89 -27.24 13.89
N LYS A 152 -10.17 -27.26 12.76
CA LYS A 152 -8.74 -26.97 12.66
C LYS A 152 -8.42 -25.51 12.26
N ASN A 153 -9.43 -24.65 12.12
CA ASN A 153 -9.34 -23.28 11.59
C ASN A 153 -8.83 -23.16 10.13
N LEU A 154 -9.00 -24.22 9.33
CA LEU A 154 -8.75 -24.19 7.89
C LEU A 154 -9.95 -23.57 7.16
N VAL A 155 -9.82 -22.29 6.81
CA VAL A 155 -10.77 -21.56 5.94
C VAL A 155 -10.74 -22.20 4.54
N GLY A 156 -11.90 -22.37 3.92
CA GLY A 156 -12.01 -22.99 2.59
C GLY A 156 -11.49 -22.12 1.45
N PRO A 157 -11.31 -22.69 0.23
CA PRO A 157 -10.91 -21.94 -0.95
C PRO A 157 -12.02 -20.99 -1.41
N GLY A 158 -11.67 -19.73 -1.63
CA GLY A 158 -12.53 -18.72 -2.25
C GLY A 158 -11.95 -18.13 -3.54
N GLN A 159 -12.54 -17.03 -4.00
CA GLN A 159 -11.99 -16.16 -5.05
C GLN A 159 -12.25 -14.70 -4.71
N ALA A 160 -11.53 -13.79 -5.37
CA ALA A 160 -11.88 -12.36 -5.34
C ALA A 160 -13.29 -12.14 -5.93
N LEU A 161 -13.99 -11.11 -5.45
CA LEU A 161 -15.41 -10.87 -5.74
C LEU A 161 -15.59 -9.60 -6.57
N VAL A 162 -16.32 -9.68 -7.68
CA VAL A 162 -16.65 -8.53 -8.53
C VAL A 162 -18.02 -7.98 -8.16
N PHE A 163 -18.10 -6.66 -7.99
CA PHE A 163 -19.33 -5.94 -7.68
C PHE A 163 -19.61 -4.85 -8.71
N THR A 164 -20.88 -4.58 -8.97
CA THR A 164 -21.37 -3.33 -9.57
C THR A 164 -21.77 -2.34 -8.47
N ILE A 165 -21.39 -1.07 -8.64
CA ILE A 165 -21.73 0.02 -7.70
C ILE A 165 -22.29 1.22 -8.49
N PRO A 166 -23.62 1.29 -8.73
CA PRO A 166 -24.26 2.42 -9.40
C PRO A 166 -24.08 3.74 -8.63
N GLY A 167 -23.71 4.81 -9.32
CA GLY A 167 -23.32 6.10 -8.73
C GLY A 167 -21.83 6.21 -8.39
N ALA A 168 -21.05 5.15 -8.66
CA ALA A 168 -19.59 5.13 -8.59
C ALA A 168 -19.01 4.76 -9.97
N GLU A 169 -19.39 5.53 -10.98
CA GLU A 169 -18.91 5.33 -12.35
C GLU A 169 -17.44 5.77 -12.52
N HIS A 170 -16.69 4.97 -13.27
CA HIS A 170 -15.28 5.17 -13.63
C HIS A 170 -15.09 4.95 -15.14
N PRO A 171 -13.92 5.23 -15.74
CA PRO A 171 -13.74 5.20 -17.21
C PRO A 171 -14.05 3.88 -17.91
N GLY A 172 -14.15 2.76 -17.16
CA GLY A 172 -14.48 1.43 -17.66
C GLY A 172 -15.87 0.90 -17.27
N GLY A 173 -16.73 1.70 -16.65
CA GLY A 173 -18.05 1.28 -16.18
C GLY A 173 -18.29 1.63 -14.70
N ASN A 174 -18.80 0.68 -13.92
CA ASN A 174 -19.02 0.82 -12.48
C ASN A 174 -18.69 -0.48 -11.70
N ARG A 175 -17.71 -1.24 -12.22
CA ARG A 175 -17.29 -2.53 -11.68
C ARG A 175 -16.08 -2.38 -10.76
N TYR A 176 -16.13 -3.09 -9.65
CA TYR A 176 -15.11 -3.08 -8.61
C TYR A 176 -14.78 -4.51 -8.18
N LEU A 177 -13.51 -4.87 -8.28
CA LEU A 177 -13.00 -6.10 -7.70
C LEU A 177 -12.63 -5.85 -6.23
N LEU A 178 -13.26 -6.58 -5.31
CA LEU A 178 -12.83 -6.69 -3.92
C LEU A 178 -12.04 -8.00 -3.75
N SER A 179 -10.78 -7.87 -3.38
CA SER A 179 -9.92 -8.98 -2.99
C SER A 179 -9.64 -8.90 -1.50
N VAL A 180 -10.07 -9.89 -0.70
CA VAL A 180 -9.70 -9.99 0.73
C VAL A 180 -8.99 -11.32 0.93
N ALA A 181 -7.68 -11.33 0.73
CA ALA A 181 -6.84 -12.51 0.89
C ALA A 181 -6.48 -12.74 2.36
N LEU A 182 -6.53 -14.00 2.80
CA LEU A 182 -6.12 -14.47 4.12
C LEU A 182 -5.13 -15.62 3.96
N ASN A 183 -4.02 -15.54 4.69
CA ASN A 183 -2.97 -16.55 4.74
C ASN A 183 -2.81 -17.06 6.18
N GLY A 184 -2.84 -18.38 6.37
CA GLY A 184 -2.73 -19.02 7.69
C GLY A 184 -1.89 -20.29 7.64
N ALA A 185 -1.23 -20.63 8.75
CA ALA A 185 -0.34 -21.79 8.84
C ALA A 185 -0.55 -22.58 10.13
N THR A 186 -0.28 -23.88 10.09
CA THR A 186 -0.10 -24.73 11.28
C THR A 186 1.28 -24.46 11.90
N PRO A 187 1.52 -24.79 13.18
CA PRO A 187 2.86 -24.66 13.77
C PRO A 187 3.92 -25.46 13.00
N GLU A 188 5.06 -24.84 12.71
CA GLU A 188 6.18 -25.46 11.97
C GLU A 188 7.00 -26.39 12.88
N GLY A 189 7.35 -27.57 12.35
CA GLY A 189 8.16 -28.57 13.05
C GLY A 189 7.41 -29.37 14.13
N ALA A 190 6.09 -29.17 14.24
CA ALA A 190 5.24 -29.89 15.20
C ALA A 190 4.65 -31.20 14.65
N HIS A 191 4.60 -31.37 13.32
CA HIS A 191 4.05 -32.57 12.67
C HIS A 191 5.05 -33.73 12.60
N LYS A 192 4.53 -34.95 12.49
CA LYS A 192 5.26 -36.17 12.14
C LYS A 192 4.35 -37.06 11.29
N PRO A 193 4.89 -37.82 10.31
CA PRO A 193 4.08 -38.71 9.47
C PRO A 193 3.13 -39.60 10.27
N GLY A 194 1.88 -39.69 9.82
CA GLY A 194 0.78 -40.43 10.45
C GLY A 194 0.11 -39.74 11.65
N GLN A 195 0.48 -38.51 11.99
CA GLN A 195 -0.21 -37.71 13.02
C GLN A 195 -1.27 -36.78 12.40
N GLU A 196 -2.00 -36.01 13.21
CA GLU A 196 -2.79 -34.89 12.69
C GLU A 196 -2.04 -33.58 12.89
N TYR A 197 -2.05 -32.72 11.88
CA TYR A 197 -1.59 -31.34 12.04
C TYR A 197 -2.37 -30.59 13.14
N GLY A 198 -1.66 -29.66 13.79
CA GLY A 198 -2.24 -28.69 14.70
C GLY A 198 -3.12 -27.65 13.98
N ASN A 199 -3.81 -26.83 14.75
CA ASN A 199 -4.74 -25.84 14.22
C ASN A 199 -4.01 -24.72 13.46
N PHE A 200 -4.62 -24.24 12.38
CA PHE A 200 -4.16 -23.08 11.64
C PHE A 200 -4.30 -21.79 12.47
N THR A 201 -3.30 -20.92 12.34
CA THR A 201 -3.33 -19.54 12.81
C THR A 201 -3.16 -18.60 11.61
N PRO A 202 -4.14 -17.72 11.32
CA PRO A 202 -3.96 -16.65 10.34
C PRO A 202 -2.81 -15.72 10.73
N TYR A 203 -1.85 -15.54 9.82
CA TYR A 203 -0.66 -14.70 10.05
C TYR A 203 -0.59 -13.50 9.11
N ASN A 204 -1.28 -13.53 7.97
CA ASN A 204 -1.36 -12.40 7.08
C ASN A 204 -2.76 -12.21 6.48
N ILE A 205 -3.19 -10.95 6.37
CA ILE A 205 -4.40 -10.53 5.67
C ILE A 205 -4.05 -9.36 4.74
N GLN A 206 -4.60 -9.37 3.52
CA GLN A 206 -4.49 -8.29 2.55
C GLN A 206 -5.86 -8.04 1.91
N MET A 207 -6.40 -6.84 2.09
CA MET A 207 -7.56 -6.35 1.35
C MET A 207 -7.13 -5.36 0.27
N SER A 208 -7.69 -5.48 -0.94
CA SER A 208 -7.62 -4.44 -1.97
C SER A 208 -8.97 -4.28 -2.67
N VAL A 209 -9.23 -3.05 -3.10
CA VAL A 209 -10.28 -2.73 -4.06
C VAL A 209 -9.59 -2.23 -5.31
N ASP A 210 -10.04 -2.69 -6.46
CA ASP A 210 -9.56 -2.29 -7.78
C ASP A 210 -10.77 -1.89 -8.63
N ALA A 211 -10.79 -0.69 -9.21
CA ALA A 211 -11.75 -0.34 -10.25
C ALA A 211 -11.38 -1.10 -11.53
N VAL A 212 -12.35 -1.80 -12.14
CA VAL A 212 -12.07 -2.72 -13.24
C VAL A 212 -13.09 -2.61 -14.36
N ASP A 213 -12.66 -2.78 -15.61
CA ASP A 213 -13.58 -3.09 -16.71
C ASP A 213 -13.73 -4.61 -16.89
N TYR A 214 -14.39 -5.03 -17.98
CA TYR A 214 -14.37 -6.40 -18.47
C TYR A 214 -13.85 -6.40 -19.92
N VAL A 215 -12.74 -7.11 -20.17
CA VAL A 215 -12.21 -7.36 -21.51
C VAL A 215 -12.32 -8.85 -21.82
N PRO A 216 -13.20 -9.30 -22.74
CA PRO A 216 -13.23 -10.70 -23.18
C PRO A 216 -11.97 -11.05 -23.97
N ALA A 217 -11.52 -12.30 -23.88
CA ALA A 217 -10.45 -12.81 -24.74
C ALA A 217 -10.89 -12.83 -26.20
N THR A 218 -10.06 -12.28 -27.09
CA THR A 218 -10.28 -12.25 -28.55
C THR A 218 -9.75 -13.50 -29.25
N LYS A 219 -8.85 -14.24 -28.58
CA LYS A 219 -8.16 -15.45 -29.07
C LYS A 219 -7.80 -16.38 -27.91
N PRO A 220 -7.67 -17.70 -28.14
CA PRO A 220 -7.21 -18.64 -27.11
C PRO A 220 -5.84 -18.24 -26.54
N GLY A 221 -5.69 -18.30 -25.22
CA GLY A 221 -4.43 -18.00 -24.53
C GLY A 221 -4.01 -16.53 -24.52
N GLU A 222 -4.90 -15.59 -24.84
CA GLU A 222 -4.64 -14.15 -24.64
C GLU A 222 -4.55 -13.76 -23.16
N PHE A 223 -5.41 -14.38 -22.34
CA PHE A 223 -5.34 -14.37 -20.89
C PHE A 223 -5.18 -15.81 -20.41
N GLN A 224 -4.61 -15.97 -19.22
CA GLN A 224 -4.42 -17.27 -18.58
C GLN A 224 -4.76 -17.13 -17.10
N LYS A 225 -5.56 -18.03 -16.56
CA LYS A 225 -5.83 -18.07 -15.12
C LYS A 225 -4.57 -18.46 -14.36
N GLY A 226 -4.25 -17.67 -13.34
CA GLY A 226 -3.13 -17.93 -12.44
C GLY A 226 -3.28 -19.27 -11.71
N ARG A 227 -2.50 -20.28 -12.11
CA ARG A 227 -2.48 -21.62 -11.49
C ARG A 227 -1.18 -21.88 -10.73
N TRP A 228 -1.30 -22.53 -9.57
CA TRP A 228 -0.15 -23.16 -8.90
C TRP A 228 0.27 -24.45 -9.61
N TYR A 229 1.46 -24.44 -10.23
CA TYR A 229 2.04 -25.61 -10.89
C TYR A 229 3.11 -26.24 -9.99
N PHE A 230 2.97 -27.54 -9.70
CA PHE A 230 3.96 -28.32 -8.92
C PHE A 230 4.83 -29.18 -9.85
N TYR A 231 6.15 -28.96 -9.80
CA TYR A 231 7.16 -29.73 -10.53
C TYR A 231 7.67 -30.86 -9.65
N GLU A 232 7.07 -32.06 -9.74
CA GLU A 232 7.35 -33.15 -8.80
C GLU A 232 8.82 -33.57 -8.74
N ALA A 233 9.50 -33.68 -9.89
CA ALA A 233 10.91 -34.05 -9.97
C ALA A 233 11.87 -33.00 -9.36
N GLU A 234 11.40 -31.76 -9.18
CA GLU A 234 12.18 -30.64 -8.66
C GLU A 234 11.72 -30.16 -7.28
N GLN A 235 10.52 -30.59 -6.86
CA GLN A 235 9.82 -30.18 -5.64
C GLN A 235 9.58 -28.66 -5.53
N ASN A 236 9.51 -28.01 -6.70
CA ASN A 236 9.23 -26.59 -6.88
C ASN A 236 7.73 -26.36 -7.11
N LEU A 237 7.21 -25.22 -6.62
CA LEU A 237 5.90 -24.71 -6.98
C LEU A 237 6.04 -23.32 -7.62
N ALA A 238 5.39 -23.12 -8.77
CA ALA A 238 5.36 -21.83 -9.45
C ALA A 238 3.93 -21.37 -9.70
N LEU A 239 3.63 -20.09 -9.45
CA LEU A 239 2.39 -19.46 -9.93
C LEU A 239 2.60 -19.00 -11.37
N GLN A 240 1.90 -19.61 -12.33
CA GLN A 240 1.93 -19.16 -13.72
C GLN A 240 0.99 -17.96 -13.89
N LYS A 241 1.53 -16.73 -13.79
CA LYS A 241 0.84 -15.47 -14.14
C LYS A 241 1.77 -14.56 -14.94
N ASN A 242 1.22 -13.75 -15.86
CA ASN A 242 1.94 -12.66 -16.51
C ASN A 242 2.24 -11.51 -15.50
N PRO A 243 3.51 -11.25 -15.14
CA PRO A 243 3.87 -10.23 -14.14
C PRO A 243 3.90 -8.79 -14.67
N PHE A 244 3.51 -8.58 -15.94
CA PHE A 244 3.39 -7.29 -16.62
C PHE A 244 1.96 -7.02 -17.12
N SER A 245 0.99 -7.84 -16.69
CA SER A 245 -0.43 -7.64 -17.01
C SER A 245 -1.04 -6.45 -16.26
N THR A 246 -1.86 -5.67 -16.97
CA THR A 246 -2.70 -4.59 -16.41
C THR A 246 -3.96 -5.13 -15.72
N CYS A 247 -4.22 -6.44 -15.84
CA CYS A 247 -5.38 -7.11 -15.28
C CYS A 247 -5.26 -7.35 -13.77
N ALA A 248 -6.26 -6.91 -13.01
CA ALA A 248 -6.40 -7.26 -11.60
C ALA A 248 -6.61 -8.77 -11.44
N VAL A 249 -7.51 -9.34 -12.24
CA VAL A 249 -7.74 -10.79 -12.41
C VAL A 249 -7.64 -11.15 -13.89
N GLU A 250 -7.00 -12.30 -14.16
CA GLU A 250 -6.97 -12.96 -15.47
C GLU A 250 -7.68 -14.31 -15.33
N GLU A 251 -8.57 -14.60 -16.27
CA GLU A 251 -9.28 -15.86 -16.46
C GLU A 251 -9.14 -16.24 -17.94
N ASP A 252 -9.18 -17.54 -18.29
CA ASP A 252 -8.88 -18.02 -19.65
C ASP A 252 -9.80 -17.45 -20.76
N SER A 253 -10.90 -16.80 -20.38
CA SER A 253 -11.86 -16.14 -21.27
C SER A 253 -11.99 -14.63 -21.07
N PHE A 254 -11.37 -14.02 -20.05
CA PHE A 254 -11.45 -12.57 -19.82
C PHE A 254 -10.37 -12.00 -18.89
N CYS A 255 -10.15 -10.70 -19.01
CA CYS A 255 -9.38 -9.86 -18.10
C CYS A 255 -10.34 -8.89 -17.39
N MET A 256 -10.14 -8.71 -16.08
CA MET A 256 -10.68 -7.58 -15.33
C MET A 256 -9.61 -6.49 -15.30
N ASN A 257 -9.60 -5.59 -16.28
CA ASN A 257 -8.50 -4.66 -16.51
C ASN A 257 -8.60 -3.46 -15.55
N LYS A 258 -7.49 -3.05 -14.93
CA LYS A 258 -7.51 -1.92 -13.97
C LYS A 258 -7.86 -0.60 -14.68
N ARG A 259 -8.60 0.26 -13.97
CA ARG A 259 -9.03 1.59 -14.42
C ARG A 259 -8.85 2.63 -13.32
N ALA A 260 -8.80 3.91 -13.69
CA ALA A 260 -8.70 5.00 -12.73
C ALA A 260 -9.92 5.05 -11.80
N PHE A 261 -9.67 5.27 -10.50
CA PHE A 261 -10.76 5.52 -9.56
C PHE A 261 -11.45 6.87 -9.82
N PRO A 262 -12.77 7.00 -9.60
CA PRO A 262 -13.43 8.29 -9.61
C PRO A 262 -12.94 9.17 -8.45
N GLN A 263 -13.06 10.47 -8.62
CA GLN A 263 -12.68 11.45 -7.58
C GLN A 263 -13.66 11.39 -6.39
N ASP A 264 -13.18 11.80 -5.22
CA ASP A 264 -13.94 11.91 -3.95
C ASP A 264 -14.69 10.64 -3.50
N ILE A 265 -14.31 9.46 -4.00
CA ILE A 265 -14.81 8.17 -3.55
C ILE A 265 -14.07 7.65 -2.29
N ARG A 266 -14.83 6.97 -1.43
CA ARG A 266 -14.32 6.12 -0.35
C ARG A 266 -14.94 4.75 -0.47
N PHE A 267 -14.19 3.71 -0.15
CA PHE A 267 -14.74 2.38 0.07
C PHE A 267 -14.89 2.11 1.57
N GLN A 268 -15.81 1.23 1.94
CA GLN A 268 -15.87 0.59 3.25
C GLN A 268 -15.90 -0.92 3.06
N VAL A 269 -14.99 -1.61 3.73
CA VAL A 269 -14.95 -3.06 3.85
C VAL A 269 -15.16 -3.41 5.31
N VAL A 270 -16.12 -4.28 5.58
CA VAL A 270 -16.35 -4.84 6.91
C VAL A 270 -16.09 -6.34 6.86
N LEU A 271 -15.23 -6.82 7.76
CA LEU A 271 -14.86 -8.22 7.88
C LEU A 271 -15.30 -8.78 9.25
N ARG A 272 -15.57 -10.08 9.27
CA ARG A 272 -15.68 -10.89 10.50
C ARG A 272 -14.58 -11.93 10.44
N LEU A 273 -13.73 -12.01 11.45
CA LEU A 273 -12.55 -12.89 11.50
C LEU A 273 -12.61 -13.70 12.80
N ARG A 274 -12.36 -15.02 12.77
CA ARG A 274 -12.36 -15.83 14.02
C ARG A 274 -11.21 -15.50 14.97
N SER A 275 -10.20 -14.78 14.49
CA SER A 275 -8.98 -14.41 15.21
C SER A 275 -8.35 -13.18 14.57
N SER A 276 -7.83 -12.24 15.37
CA SER A 276 -7.00 -11.15 14.86
C SER A 276 -5.77 -11.71 14.14
N THR A 277 -5.43 -11.13 12.98
CA THR A 277 -4.03 -11.14 12.54
C THR A 277 -3.21 -10.22 13.44
N ASN A 278 -2.01 -10.63 13.85
CA ASN A 278 -1.18 -9.85 14.77
C ASN A 278 -0.56 -8.60 14.12
N GLY A 279 -0.23 -7.62 14.95
CA GLY A 279 0.76 -6.58 14.64
C GLY A 279 0.18 -5.30 14.04
N TRP A 280 0.82 -4.79 13.01
CA TRP A 280 0.61 -3.44 12.49
C TRP A 280 0.12 -3.47 11.04
N LEU A 281 -0.78 -2.56 10.66
CA LEU A 281 -1.32 -2.44 9.31
C LEU A 281 -0.53 -1.45 8.44
N TYR A 282 -0.40 -1.77 7.16
CA TYR A 282 0.19 -0.93 6.13
C TYR A 282 -0.83 -0.67 5.03
N GLY A 283 -1.05 0.61 4.70
CA GLY A 283 -2.06 1.05 3.75
C GLY A 283 -1.52 1.82 2.56
N ARG A 284 -1.99 1.44 1.37
CA ARG A 284 -2.06 2.27 0.17
C ARG A 284 -3.47 2.82 0.04
N VAL A 285 -3.81 3.72 0.97
CA VAL A 285 -5.08 4.45 1.09
C VAL A 285 -4.81 5.81 1.75
N GLN A 286 -5.77 6.73 1.73
CA GLN A 286 -5.70 8.01 2.46
C GLN A 286 -6.93 8.28 3.32
N LYS A 287 -6.73 9.05 4.39
CA LYS A 287 -7.76 9.39 5.39
C LYS A 287 -8.49 8.12 5.87
N PRO A 288 -7.77 7.06 6.31
CA PRO A 288 -8.39 5.86 6.82
C PRO A 288 -9.21 6.15 8.08
N ASP A 289 -10.26 5.38 8.23
CA ASP A 289 -11.13 5.29 9.40
C ASP A 289 -11.25 3.80 9.72
N VAL A 290 -10.89 3.40 10.94
CA VAL A 290 -10.66 1.99 11.30
C VAL A 290 -11.23 1.75 12.69
N SER A 291 -12.19 0.84 12.78
CA SER A 291 -12.67 0.30 14.05
C SER A 291 -12.48 -1.22 14.05
N ILE A 292 -11.76 -1.72 15.05
CA ILE A 292 -11.58 -3.16 15.29
C ILE A 292 -12.22 -3.46 16.62
N THR A 293 -13.25 -4.31 16.61
CA THR A 293 -14.10 -4.58 17.79
C THR A 293 -14.18 -6.07 18.04
N SER A 294 -13.91 -6.51 19.26
CA SER A 294 -14.09 -7.90 19.69
C SER A 294 -15.58 -8.26 19.68
N ILE A 295 -15.91 -9.45 19.16
CA ILE A 295 -17.26 -10.01 19.09
C ILE A 295 -17.25 -11.44 19.65
N PRO A 296 -18.40 -12.00 20.07
CA PRO A 296 -18.44 -13.37 20.60
C PRO A 296 -17.98 -14.39 19.54
N GLY A 297 -16.74 -14.90 19.69
CA GLY A 297 -16.10 -15.83 18.76
C GLY A 297 -15.05 -15.24 17.80
N GLY A 298 -14.71 -13.94 17.89
CA GLY A 298 -13.66 -13.34 17.04
C GLY A 298 -13.62 -11.82 17.06
N GLU A 299 -13.33 -11.22 15.92
CA GLU A 299 -13.31 -9.76 15.71
C GLU A 299 -14.17 -9.34 14.52
N ARG A 300 -14.77 -8.14 14.62
CA ARG A 300 -15.34 -7.39 13.50
C ARG A 300 -14.42 -6.22 13.20
N TRP A 301 -13.90 -6.18 11.98
CA TRP A 301 -13.11 -5.07 11.45
C TRP A 301 -14.01 -4.23 10.56
N ASP A 302 -14.06 -2.92 10.80
CA ASP A 302 -14.79 -1.95 9.99
C ASP A 302 -13.81 -0.89 9.50
N VAL A 303 -13.57 -0.85 8.18
CA VAL A 303 -12.47 -0.11 7.58
C VAL A 303 -12.98 0.70 6.40
N SER A 304 -12.87 2.04 6.47
CA SER A 304 -13.20 2.93 5.36
C SER A 304 -12.06 3.88 5.02
N ALA A 305 -11.73 4.00 3.74
CA ALA A 305 -10.68 4.91 3.26
C ALA A 305 -10.91 5.33 1.81
N ALA A 306 -10.26 6.43 1.38
CA ALA A 306 -10.20 6.82 -0.04
C ALA A 306 -8.97 6.19 -0.72
N PRO A 307 -9.02 5.92 -2.04
CA PRO A 307 -7.86 5.47 -2.79
C PRO A 307 -6.77 6.55 -2.88
N VAL A 308 -5.55 6.14 -3.23
CA VAL A 308 -4.41 7.02 -3.50
C VAL A 308 -3.78 6.70 -4.85
N ARG A 309 -3.26 7.71 -5.55
CA ARG A 309 -2.36 7.50 -6.69
C ARG A 309 -0.93 7.28 -6.19
N ILE A 310 -0.23 6.25 -6.67
CA ILE A 310 1.16 5.92 -6.29
C ILE A 310 2.06 6.13 -7.52
N PRO A 311 3.11 6.95 -7.46
CA PRO A 311 4.01 7.17 -8.58
C PRO A 311 4.94 5.95 -8.70
N GLN A 312 5.22 5.57 -9.93
CA GLN A 312 6.09 4.46 -10.29
C GLN A 312 7.02 4.89 -11.42
N ILE A 313 8.23 4.34 -11.44
CA ILE A 313 9.26 4.63 -12.45
C ILE A 313 9.71 3.30 -13.05
N TRP A 314 9.65 3.16 -14.37
CA TRP A 314 10.18 2.01 -15.11
C TRP A 314 10.92 2.47 -16.36
N GLU A 315 12.14 3.00 -16.17
CA GLU A 315 12.88 3.68 -17.23
C GLU A 315 14.01 2.80 -17.76
N PHE A 316 14.12 2.76 -19.10
CA PHE A 316 15.03 1.91 -19.86
C PHE A 316 15.87 2.82 -20.76
N VAL A 317 17.07 3.16 -20.31
CA VAL A 317 17.92 4.20 -20.88
C VAL A 317 19.06 3.55 -21.69
N PRO A 318 19.33 4.00 -22.93
CA PRO A 318 20.49 3.54 -23.69
C PRO A 318 21.80 3.83 -22.95
N LEU A 319 22.74 2.89 -22.95
CA LEU A 319 24.03 3.05 -22.27
C LEU A 319 24.82 4.29 -22.77
N SER A 320 24.62 4.69 -24.03
CA SER A 320 25.18 5.90 -24.63
C SER A 320 24.55 7.21 -24.14
N GLN A 321 23.44 7.16 -23.41
CA GLN A 321 22.77 8.31 -22.78
C GLN A 321 23.00 8.36 -21.25
N MET A 322 23.60 7.32 -20.67
CA MET A 322 23.91 7.29 -19.23
C MET A 322 25.01 8.30 -18.87
N PRO A 323 25.01 8.89 -17.67
CA PRO A 323 26.07 9.77 -17.21
C PRO A 323 27.44 9.06 -17.22
N SER A 324 28.53 9.81 -17.44
CA SER A 324 29.90 9.28 -17.41
C SER A 324 30.33 8.69 -16.05
N THR A 325 29.55 8.93 -15.00
CA THR A 325 29.71 8.29 -13.68
C THR A 325 29.15 6.86 -13.61
N PHE A 326 28.39 6.41 -14.61
CA PHE A 326 27.56 5.21 -14.51
C PHE A 326 28.36 3.92 -14.32
N GLU A 327 29.41 3.65 -15.10
CA GLU A 327 30.15 2.39 -14.94
C GLU A 327 30.82 2.28 -13.56
N LYS A 328 31.31 3.39 -13.00
CA LYS A 328 31.78 3.43 -11.61
C LYS A 328 30.61 3.14 -10.64
N TRP A 329 29.53 3.90 -10.74
CA TRP A 329 28.38 3.78 -9.85
C TRP A 329 27.76 2.37 -9.89
N LYS A 330 27.71 1.75 -11.08
CA LYS A 330 27.30 0.36 -11.29
C LYS A 330 28.26 -0.59 -10.56
N SER A 331 29.58 -0.47 -10.75
CA SER A 331 30.56 -1.32 -10.06
C SER A 331 30.49 -1.25 -8.52
N GLU A 332 30.04 -0.11 -7.97
CA GLU A 332 29.93 0.12 -6.53
C GLU A 332 28.57 -0.30 -5.93
N ASN A 333 27.50 -0.40 -6.74
CA ASN A 333 26.11 -0.42 -6.23
C ASN A 333 25.16 -1.40 -6.93
N TRP A 334 25.55 -2.05 -8.04
CA TRP A 334 24.61 -2.84 -8.89
C TRP A 334 24.02 -4.05 -8.18
N GLU A 335 24.80 -4.71 -7.30
CA GLU A 335 24.37 -5.90 -6.56
C GLU A 335 23.72 -5.60 -5.19
N ASP A 336 23.58 -4.33 -4.80
CA ASP A 336 22.86 -3.93 -3.57
C ASP A 336 21.36 -4.28 -3.62
N VAL A 337 20.82 -4.54 -4.81
CA VAL A 337 19.38 -4.70 -5.08
C VAL A 337 19.11 -5.85 -6.06
N PRO A 338 17.95 -6.53 -5.95
CA PRO A 338 17.63 -7.66 -6.81
C PRO A 338 17.46 -7.25 -8.28
N GLY A 339 17.85 -8.16 -9.16
CA GLY A 339 17.45 -8.15 -10.56
C GLY A 339 15.96 -8.47 -10.75
N SER A 340 15.41 -8.04 -11.87
CA SER A 340 14.06 -8.38 -12.30
C SER A 340 14.02 -9.66 -13.14
N GLN A 341 12.81 -10.15 -13.44
CA GLN A 341 12.60 -11.24 -14.41
C GLN A 341 12.74 -10.78 -15.87
N LEU A 342 12.87 -9.48 -16.15
CA LEU A 342 13.29 -8.98 -17.46
C LEU A 342 14.81 -9.12 -17.57
N GLN A 343 15.23 -10.05 -18.43
CA GLN A 343 16.63 -10.34 -18.68
C GLN A 343 16.93 -10.52 -20.18
N ASP A 344 18.05 -9.98 -20.63
CA ASP A 344 18.65 -10.33 -21.92
C ASP A 344 19.68 -11.43 -21.71
N SER A 345 19.36 -12.66 -22.16
CA SER A 345 20.23 -13.83 -22.05
C SER A 345 21.24 -13.97 -23.19
N SER A 346 21.41 -12.96 -24.06
CA SER A 346 22.48 -12.93 -25.06
C SER A 346 23.86 -12.63 -24.46
N THR A 347 23.94 -12.20 -23.19
CA THR A 347 25.19 -12.01 -22.45
C THR A 347 25.38 -13.01 -21.31
N SER A 348 26.63 -13.17 -20.88
CA SER A 348 27.03 -13.91 -19.69
C SER A 348 27.83 -12.99 -18.75
N PRO A 349 27.31 -12.57 -17.58
CA PRO A 349 25.94 -12.81 -17.10
C PRO A 349 24.87 -12.09 -17.97
N PRO A 350 23.59 -12.49 -17.87
CA PRO A 350 22.48 -11.80 -18.53
C PRO A 350 22.40 -10.32 -18.14
N SER A 351 21.97 -9.45 -19.07
CA SER A 351 21.67 -8.04 -18.73
C SER A 351 20.34 -7.98 -17.98
N LEU A 352 20.31 -7.35 -16.81
CA LEU A 352 19.14 -7.31 -15.91
C LEU A 352 18.69 -5.88 -15.64
N VAL A 353 17.38 -5.63 -15.69
CA VAL A 353 16.78 -4.45 -15.03
C VAL A 353 16.75 -4.70 -13.52
N ARG A 354 17.01 -3.67 -12.71
CA ARG A 354 17.10 -3.76 -11.24
C ARG A 354 15.84 -3.22 -10.55
N ILE A 355 15.48 -3.77 -9.39
CA ILE A 355 14.27 -3.40 -8.63
C ILE A 355 14.65 -2.90 -7.21
N PRO A 356 14.97 -1.60 -7.02
CA PRO A 356 15.54 -1.11 -5.76
C PRO A 356 14.56 -0.98 -4.61
N ASN A 357 13.25 -1.04 -4.88
CA ASN A 357 12.18 -0.97 -3.89
C ASN A 357 11.36 -2.27 -3.79
N ALA A 358 11.90 -3.40 -4.26
CA ALA A 358 11.37 -4.72 -3.87
C ALA A 358 11.31 -4.80 -2.34
N LEU A 359 10.28 -5.46 -1.79
CA LEU A 359 9.95 -5.48 -0.35
C LEU A 359 11.07 -6.08 0.51
N ASN A 360 12.07 -5.26 0.83
CA ASN A 360 13.30 -5.63 1.52
C ASN A 360 13.33 -4.97 2.91
N VAL A 361 13.62 -5.77 3.93
CA VAL A 361 13.58 -5.38 5.34
C VAL A 361 14.86 -4.70 5.83
N GLY A 362 15.86 -4.56 4.96
CA GLY A 362 17.08 -3.76 5.19
C GLY A 362 16.86 -2.25 5.28
N GLY A 363 15.63 -1.75 5.12
CA GLY A 363 15.28 -0.33 5.19
C GLY A 363 15.28 0.39 3.84
N VAL A 364 15.10 1.71 3.86
CA VAL A 364 14.88 2.52 2.65
C VAL A 364 16.15 3.13 2.05
N ASP A 365 17.27 3.10 2.77
CA ASP A 365 18.44 3.89 2.39
C ASP A 365 19.06 3.42 1.06
N THR A 366 19.10 2.11 0.79
CA THR A 366 19.49 1.57 -0.52
C THR A 366 18.52 2.00 -1.63
N SER A 367 17.21 1.92 -1.38
CA SER A 367 16.18 2.33 -2.35
C SER A 367 16.28 3.83 -2.67
N ILE A 368 16.57 4.67 -1.68
CA ILE A 368 16.72 6.12 -1.82
C ILE A 368 18.07 6.49 -2.46
N LYS A 369 19.15 5.79 -2.12
CA LYS A 369 20.47 5.87 -2.78
C LYS A 369 20.35 5.59 -4.28
N TRP A 370 19.61 4.54 -4.64
CA TRP A 370 19.25 4.24 -6.02
C TRP A 370 18.37 5.32 -6.65
N LEU A 371 17.31 5.75 -5.96
CA LEU A 371 16.41 6.79 -6.49
C LEU A 371 17.19 8.06 -6.83
N ASN A 372 17.94 8.61 -5.87
CA ASN A 372 18.70 9.85 -6.03
C ASN A 372 19.70 9.81 -7.20
N TYR A 373 20.21 8.63 -7.61
CA TYR A 373 21.06 8.50 -8.79
C TYR A 373 20.26 8.54 -10.10
N TRP A 374 19.11 7.86 -10.15
CA TRP A 374 18.29 7.76 -11.36
C TRP A 374 17.38 8.97 -11.60
N MET A 375 16.92 9.67 -10.57
CA MET A 375 16.06 10.86 -10.66
C MET A 375 16.50 11.94 -11.67
N PRO A 376 17.78 12.37 -11.74
CA PRO A 376 18.23 13.32 -12.76
C PRO A 376 18.30 12.72 -14.17
N ILE A 377 18.31 11.39 -14.31
CA ILE A 377 18.29 10.67 -15.60
C ILE A 377 16.84 10.55 -16.10
N THR A 378 15.88 10.29 -15.20
CA THR A 378 14.45 10.12 -15.54
C THR A 378 13.67 11.43 -15.64
N GLY A 379 14.28 12.56 -15.26
CA GLY A 379 13.67 13.90 -15.35
C GLY A 379 12.74 14.25 -14.19
N ASP A 380 13.00 13.72 -12.99
CA ASP A 380 12.29 14.03 -11.74
C ASP A 380 10.76 13.73 -11.74
N LYS A 381 10.34 12.83 -12.62
CA LYS A 381 8.92 12.48 -12.84
C LYS A 381 8.64 11.00 -12.66
N ALA A 382 7.37 10.67 -12.43
CA ALA A 382 6.86 9.32 -12.58
C ALA A 382 6.77 8.91 -14.07
N THR A 383 6.90 7.61 -14.36
CA THR A 383 6.49 7.01 -15.64
C THR A 383 4.96 6.82 -15.66
N ALA A 384 4.37 6.47 -14.51
CA ALA A 384 2.94 6.29 -14.29
C ALA A 384 2.59 6.60 -12.83
N THR A 385 1.39 7.11 -12.54
CA THR A 385 0.90 7.32 -11.17
C THR A 385 -0.48 6.66 -10.94
N PRO A 386 -0.61 5.33 -11.10
CA PRO A 386 -1.90 4.63 -11.01
C PRO A 386 -2.51 4.69 -9.61
N GLY A 387 -3.84 4.67 -9.56
CA GLY A 387 -4.65 4.56 -8.37
C GLY A 387 -4.55 3.19 -7.69
N MET A 388 -4.68 3.19 -6.36
CA MET A 388 -4.69 2.01 -5.52
C MET A 388 -5.57 2.22 -4.29
N TRP A 389 -6.28 1.16 -3.90
CA TRP A 389 -6.83 1.00 -2.56
C TRP A 389 -6.36 -0.35 -2.03
N SER A 390 -5.43 -0.38 -1.08
CA SER A 390 -5.08 -1.64 -0.40
C SER A 390 -4.62 -1.44 1.04
N ILE A 391 -4.88 -2.43 1.89
CA ILE A 391 -4.51 -2.47 3.29
C ILE A 391 -4.10 -3.91 3.62
N ARG A 392 -2.97 -4.10 4.29
CA ARG A 392 -2.50 -5.42 4.76
C ARG A 392 -1.92 -5.32 6.15
N ASN A 393 -1.77 -6.42 6.87
CA ASN A 393 -0.82 -6.43 7.99
C ASN A 393 0.63 -6.56 7.48
N LEU A 394 1.56 -6.09 8.30
CA LEU A 394 2.99 -6.27 8.10
C LEU A 394 3.41 -7.70 8.46
N GLY A 395 4.28 -8.29 7.63
CA GLY A 395 4.84 -9.62 7.86
C GLY A 395 5.86 -9.63 9.01
N PRO A 396 6.21 -10.81 9.57
CA PRO A 396 7.15 -10.91 10.68
C PRO A 396 8.49 -10.21 10.42
N SER A 397 9.03 -10.35 9.21
CA SER A 397 10.29 -9.73 8.81
C SER A 397 10.25 -8.20 8.76
N GLU A 398 9.11 -7.60 8.41
CA GLU A 398 8.89 -6.14 8.42
C GLU A 398 8.75 -5.62 9.87
N MET A 399 8.31 -6.48 10.79
CA MET A 399 8.20 -6.20 12.22
C MET A 399 9.52 -6.44 12.99
N ASN A 400 10.56 -7.02 12.40
CA ASN A 400 11.83 -7.33 13.10
C ASN A 400 12.49 -6.14 13.80
N ASN A 401 12.35 -4.93 13.24
CA ASN A 401 12.93 -3.69 13.79
C ASN A 401 11.92 -2.86 14.61
N ALA A 402 10.74 -3.42 14.90
CA ALA A 402 9.68 -2.76 15.65
C ALA A 402 10.00 -2.73 17.16
N SER A 403 9.54 -1.67 17.86
CA SER A 403 9.51 -1.69 19.33
C SER A 403 8.61 -2.82 19.82
N ASN A 404 8.97 -3.46 20.94
CA ASN A 404 8.12 -4.42 21.65
C ASN A 404 6.75 -3.85 22.07
N CYS A 405 6.59 -2.52 22.14
CA CYS A 405 5.28 -1.89 22.32
C CYS A 405 4.31 -2.09 21.14
N TYR A 406 4.80 -2.50 19.96
CA TYR A 406 4.01 -2.88 18.79
C TYR A 406 3.76 -4.39 18.69
N ASP A 407 4.51 -5.20 19.44
CA ASP A 407 4.50 -6.66 19.36
C ASP A 407 3.50 -7.28 20.33
N SER A 408 2.50 -7.96 19.77
CA SER A 408 1.46 -8.65 20.53
C SER A 408 1.89 -10.01 21.11
N ASN A 409 3.15 -10.42 20.94
CA ASN A 409 3.72 -11.57 21.65
C ASN A 409 4.35 -11.19 23.01
N SER A 410 4.60 -9.89 23.24
CA SER A 410 5.11 -9.35 24.51
C SER A 410 4.20 -8.30 25.16
N TYR A 411 3.13 -7.86 24.47
CA TYR A 411 1.94 -7.27 25.10
C TYR A 411 0.89 -8.36 25.45
N LYS A 412 -0.12 -8.01 26.26
CA LYS A 412 -1.01 -8.98 26.94
C LYS A 412 -1.87 -9.88 26.02
N GLU A 413 -2.16 -9.44 24.80
CA GLU A 413 -3.15 -10.07 23.90
C GLU A 413 -2.72 -9.96 22.43
N LYS A 414 -3.10 -10.98 21.63
CA LYS A 414 -2.88 -11.06 20.18
C LYS A 414 -3.91 -10.22 19.42
N ARG A 415 -3.51 -9.02 18.96
CA ARG A 415 -4.37 -8.02 18.31
C ARG A 415 -3.61 -7.09 17.37
N VAL A 416 -4.33 -6.28 16.60
CA VAL A 416 -3.78 -5.13 15.86
C VAL A 416 -3.37 -4.00 16.82
N THR A 417 -2.24 -3.33 16.55
CA THR A 417 -1.66 -2.25 17.39
C THR A 417 -1.68 -0.86 16.76
N GLY A 418 -1.72 -0.78 15.42
CA GLY A 418 -1.75 0.48 14.68
C GLY A 418 -1.81 0.27 13.16
N MET A 419 -1.84 1.37 12.43
CA MET A 419 -1.84 1.44 10.97
C MET A 419 -1.01 2.63 10.50
N VAL A 420 -0.20 2.43 9.45
CA VAL A 420 0.49 3.51 8.74
C VAL A 420 0.11 3.48 7.26
N THR A 421 -0.08 4.64 6.64
CA THR A 421 -0.37 4.75 5.21
C THR A 421 0.53 5.76 4.53
N SER A 422 0.82 5.55 3.25
CA SER A 422 1.36 6.59 2.38
C SER A 422 1.17 6.23 0.91
N ASN A 423 1.10 7.24 0.05
CA ASN A 423 1.10 7.10 -1.40
C ASN A 423 2.51 7.16 -2.04
N ALA A 424 3.58 7.19 -1.25
CA ALA A 424 4.96 7.30 -1.73
C ALA A 424 5.47 6.04 -2.47
N MET A 425 6.34 6.22 -3.46
CA MET A 425 6.96 5.11 -4.22
C MET A 425 7.85 4.21 -3.35
N ILE A 426 8.54 4.82 -2.39
CA ILE A 426 9.39 4.17 -1.39
C ILE A 426 8.89 4.58 0.00
N THR A 427 8.79 3.62 0.92
CA THR A 427 8.31 3.80 2.29
C THR A 427 9.09 2.92 3.25
N THR A 428 9.28 3.31 4.50
CA THR A 428 9.74 2.42 5.57
C THR A 428 8.83 1.18 5.63
N ALA A 429 9.42 -0.02 5.53
CA ALA A 429 8.66 -1.28 5.46
C ALA A 429 7.97 -1.64 6.80
N GLY A 430 8.59 -1.29 7.92
CA GLY A 430 8.04 -1.51 9.27
C GLY A 430 7.08 -0.40 9.74
N PRO A 431 6.56 -0.50 10.98
CA PRO A 431 5.87 0.61 11.63
C PRO A 431 6.83 1.81 11.86
N PRO A 432 6.31 3.02 12.15
CA PRO A 432 7.14 4.17 12.51
C PRO A 432 8.12 3.86 13.65
N LEU A 433 9.40 4.14 13.44
CA LEU A 433 10.47 3.79 14.38
C LEU A 433 10.56 4.86 15.48
N PHE A 434 10.54 4.45 16.75
CA PHE A 434 10.62 5.39 17.87
C PHE A 434 12.07 5.77 18.18
N ASP A 435 12.45 7.01 17.86
CA ASP A 435 13.73 7.58 18.27
C ASP A 435 13.63 8.14 19.69
N GLN A 436 14.29 7.47 20.64
CA GLN A 436 14.30 7.84 22.05
C GLN A 436 15.04 9.17 22.32
N LYS A 437 15.95 9.62 21.45
CA LYS A 437 16.70 10.88 21.60
C LYS A 437 15.88 12.07 21.09
N GLU A 438 15.18 11.92 19.96
CA GLU A 438 14.29 12.94 19.41
C GLU A 438 12.90 12.97 20.05
N GLN A 439 12.54 11.92 20.81
CA GLN A 439 11.21 11.66 21.36
C GLN A 439 10.12 11.70 20.27
N ALA A 440 10.41 11.06 19.14
CA ALA A 440 9.60 11.11 17.94
C ALA A 440 9.46 9.72 17.28
N LEU A 441 8.31 9.48 16.69
CA LEU A 441 8.10 8.42 15.71
C LEU A 441 8.57 8.91 14.35
N ILE A 442 9.51 8.19 13.76
CA ILE A 442 10.14 8.50 12.47
C ILE A 442 9.60 7.55 11.41
N TYR A 443 9.11 8.11 10.31
CA TYR A 443 8.73 7.37 9.10
C TYR A 443 9.37 8.04 7.88
N GLN A 444 9.98 7.27 6.97
CA GLN A 444 10.73 7.83 5.85
C GLN A 444 10.08 7.42 4.53
N VAL A 445 9.93 8.39 3.62
CA VAL A 445 9.25 8.20 2.33
C VAL A 445 10.03 8.89 1.22
N ALA A 446 9.93 8.37 0.00
CA ALA A 446 10.54 8.98 -1.19
C ALA A 446 9.75 8.67 -2.47
N GLY A 447 9.97 9.48 -3.50
CA GLY A 447 9.26 9.46 -4.78
C GLY A 447 9.65 10.67 -5.64
N PRO A 448 9.17 10.74 -6.89
CA PRO A 448 9.43 11.88 -7.77
C PRO A 448 8.70 13.15 -7.34
N HIS A 449 9.25 14.33 -7.67
CA HIS A 449 8.56 15.60 -7.45
C HIS A 449 7.36 15.77 -8.40
N PHE A 450 7.41 15.20 -9.60
CA PHE A 450 6.41 15.42 -10.66
C PHE A 450 5.64 14.17 -11.09
N GLU A 451 4.41 14.42 -11.55
CA GLU A 451 3.58 13.48 -12.31
C GLU A 451 4.18 13.20 -13.72
N ARG A 452 3.56 12.28 -14.47
CA ARG A 452 3.97 11.87 -15.84
C ARG A 452 4.22 13.04 -16.82
N ASP A 453 3.55 14.17 -16.62
CA ASP A 453 3.67 15.39 -17.43
C ASP A 453 4.97 16.18 -17.23
N GLY A 454 5.74 15.87 -16.18
CA GLY A 454 6.97 16.59 -15.79
C GLY A 454 6.72 18.03 -15.32
N LYS A 455 5.51 18.37 -14.88
CA LYS A 455 5.10 19.75 -14.52
C LYS A 455 4.20 19.80 -13.29
N THR A 456 3.25 18.88 -13.18
CA THR A 456 2.32 18.81 -12.06
C THR A 456 3.03 18.21 -10.86
N LEU A 457 3.14 18.98 -9.76
CA LEU A 457 3.78 18.52 -8.52
C LEU A 457 2.98 17.37 -7.89
N PHE A 458 3.58 16.19 -7.81
CA PHE A 458 3.01 15.05 -7.12
C PHE A 458 2.94 15.32 -5.61
N ARG A 459 1.82 14.93 -4.97
CA ARG A 459 1.47 15.33 -3.60
C ARG A 459 1.38 14.15 -2.65
N GLY A 460 2.16 14.24 -1.59
CA GLY A 460 2.27 13.21 -0.58
C GLY A 460 1.10 13.18 0.39
N THR A 461 0.72 11.95 0.75
CA THR A 461 -0.15 11.62 1.87
C THR A 461 0.61 10.76 2.88
N TYR A 462 0.29 10.95 4.14
CA TYR A 462 0.67 10.09 5.24
C TYR A 462 -0.44 10.10 6.28
N ASP A 463 -0.93 8.93 6.68
CA ASP A 463 -1.80 8.76 7.83
C ASP A 463 -1.18 7.79 8.84
N LEU A 464 -1.39 8.06 10.13
CA LEU A 464 -0.99 7.22 11.25
C LEU A 464 -2.18 7.05 12.19
N ILE A 465 -2.63 5.80 12.37
CA ILE A 465 -3.57 5.39 13.42
C ILE A 465 -2.80 4.53 14.43
N MET A 466 -2.92 4.77 15.73
CA MET A 466 -2.23 3.98 16.76
C MET A 466 -3.03 3.97 18.07
N ARG A 467 -3.15 2.82 18.75
CA ARG A 467 -3.87 2.78 20.05
C ARG A 467 -3.13 3.59 21.12
N LYS A 468 -3.91 4.22 22.02
CA LYS A 468 -3.39 5.01 23.14
C LYS A 468 -2.53 4.19 24.11
N ASP A 469 -2.77 2.88 24.24
CA ASP A 469 -1.94 2.00 25.09
C ASP A 469 -0.54 1.73 24.50
N VAL A 470 -0.44 1.59 23.17
CA VAL A 470 0.84 1.54 22.43
C VAL A 470 1.61 2.85 22.60
N ALA A 471 0.93 4.00 22.44
CA ALA A 471 1.52 5.32 22.66
C ALA A 471 2.06 5.49 24.10
N ARG A 472 1.28 5.07 25.10
CA ARG A 472 1.69 5.06 26.52
C ARG A 472 2.88 4.13 26.76
N CYS A 473 2.90 2.96 26.15
CA CYS A 473 4.03 2.02 26.22
C CYS A 473 5.32 2.62 25.66
N LEU A 474 5.28 3.29 24.50
CA LEU A 474 6.45 3.89 23.86
C LEU A 474 7.02 5.05 24.68
N TYR A 475 6.17 6.05 24.95
CA TYR A 475 6.56 7.32 25.58
C TYR A 475 6.61 7.28 27.11
N LYS A 476 6.22 6.15 27.74
CA LYS A 476 6.06 5.99 29.20
C LYS A 476 5.08 7.01 29.82
N PHE A 477 4.02 7.32 29.08
CA PHE A 477 2.94 8.19 29.52
C PHE A 477 1.96 7.50 30.47
N THR A 478 1.30 8.31 31.30
CA THR A 478 0.17 7.91 32.17
C THR A 478 -1.15 7.92 31.38
N ASP A 479 -2.29 7.78 32.06
CA ASP A 479 -3.60 7.80 31.41
C ASP A 479 -4.13 9.19 31.00
N ALA A 480 -3.42 10.27 31.36
CA ALA A 480 -3.80 11.64 31.01
C ALA A 480 -3.83 11.91 29.48
N PRO A 481 -4.50 12.99 29.00
CA PRO A 481 -4.67 13.26 27.57
C PRO A 481 -3.34 13.40 26.81
N ILE A 482 -3.30 12.83 25.60
CA ILE A 482 -2.13 12.86 24.71
C ILE A 482 -2.36 13.91 23.62
N LYS A 483 -1.41 14.85 23.48
CA LYS A 483 -1.34 15.82 22.39
C LYS A 483 -0.30 15.38 21.36
N ALA A 484 -0.55 15.66 20.09
CA ALA A 484 0.29 15.23 18.98
C ALA A 484 0.62 16.39 18.02
N SER A 485 1.82 16.37 17.45
CA SER A 485 2.21 17.18 16.28
C SER A 485 2.90 16.32 15.22
N ILE A 486 2.85 16.78 13.97
CA ILE A 486 3.56 16.16 12.84
C ILE A 486 4.33 17.21 12.03
N SER A 487 5.62 16.96 11.81
CA SER A 487 6.49 17.75 10.94
C SER A 487 7.04 16.90 9.78
N VAL A 488 7.42 17.59 8.71
CA VAL A 488 8.06 16.99 7.53
C VAL A 488 9.45 17.62 7.42
N VAL A 489 10.48 16.79 7.48
CA VAL A 489 11.88 17.22 7.37
C VAL A 489 12.40 16.84 6.00
N SER A 490 12.82 17.82 5.20
CA SER A 490 13.34 17.60 3.85
C SER A 490 14.76 17.04 3.84
N ALA A 491 15.21 16.54 2.69
CA ALA A 491 16.52 15.87 2.55
C ALA A 491 17.73 16.75 2.93
N ASN A 492 17.58 18.07 2.90
CA ASN A 492 18.58 19.06 3.34
C ASN A 492 18.57 19.32 4.87
N GLY A 493 17.70 18.65 5.64
CA GLY A 493 17.58 18.81 7.09
C GLY A 493 16.71 19.98 7.56
N GLU A 494 16.07 20.72 6.65
CA GLU A 494 15.14 21.79 7.03
C GLU A 494 13.78 21.20 7.48
N GLU A 495 13.23 21.71 8.59
CA GLU A 495 11.93 21.28 9.10
C GLU A 495 10.82 22.16 8.49
N ILE A 496 10.09 21.63 7.51
CA ILE A 496 9.02 22.35 6.79
C ILE A 496 7.71 22.24 7.56
N VAL A 497 7.49 23.22 8.43
CA VAL A 497 6.24 23.54 9.13
C VAL A 497 5.63 22.37 9.93
N GLU A 498 5.93 22.38 11.22
CA GLU A 498 5.16 21.68 12.25
C GLU A 498 3.67 22.07 12.16
N THR A 499 2.78 21.08 12.08
CA THR A 499 1.33 21.30 12.17
C THR A 499 0.90 20.97 13.60
N GLU A 500 0.57 22.01 14.37
CA GLU A 500 0.01 21.87 15.71
C GLU A 500 -1.42 21.31 15.66
N GLN A 501 -1.74 20.44 16.63
CA GLN A 501 -3.08 19.99 17.00
C GLN A 501 -3.97 19.43 15.88
N ILE A 502 -3.77 18.14 15.58
CA ILE A 502 -4.92 17.23 15.54
C ILE A 502 -4.70 16.21 16.68
N ALA A 503 -5.19 16.54 17.87
CA ALA A 503 -5.46 15.53 18.88
C ALA A 503 -6.90 15.04 18.65
N GLU A 504 -7.08 13.72 18.68
CA GLU A 504 -8.40 13.07 18.77
C GLU A 504 -9.39 13.40 17.63
N ARG A 505 -9.12 12.86 16.43
CA ARG A 505 -10.13 11.92 15.89
C ARG A 505 -10.12 10.68 16.79
N ASN A 506 -10.84 10.77 17.90
CA ASN A 506 -11.38 9.61 18.56
C ASN A 506 -12.36 8.96 17.59
N ASP A 507 -12.19 7.67 17.37
CA ASP A 507 -13.30 6.82 16.94
C ASP A 507 -14.34 6.73 18.08
N ALA A 508 -15.46 6.05 17.86
CA ALA A 508 -16.51 5.94 18.87
C ALA A 508 -16.08 5.27 20.21
N SER A 509 -14.98 4.49 20.22
CA SER A 509 -14.38 3.94 21.45
C SER A 509 -13.44 4.92 22.18
N GLY A 510 -12.85 5.87 21.46
CA GLY A 510 -11.80 6.75 21.99
C GLY A 510 -10.46 6.05 22.26
N GLU A 511 -10.23 4.85 21.72
CA GLU A 511 -8.99 4.10 21.93
C GLU A 511 -7.83 4.54 21.03
N TRP A 512 -8.11 5.10 19.86
CA TRP A 512 -7.10 5.36 18.83
C TRP A 512 -6.66 6.83 18.77
N ILE A 513 -5.41 7.04 18.37
CA ILE A 513 -4.83 8.34 18.00
C ILE A 513 -4.69 8.33 16.48
N THR A 514 -5.41 9.22 15.81
CA THR A 514 -5.38 9.35 14.34
C THR A 514 -4.77 10.67 13.92
N LEU A 515 -3.75 10.62 13.05
CA LEU A 515 -2.97 11.75 12.56
C LEU A 515 -2.80 11.69 11.05
N GLY A 516 -2.75 12.83 10.37
CA GLY A 516 -2.57 12.90 8.92
C GLY A 516 -1.76 14.13 8.48
N LYS A 517 -0.98 13.97 7.41
CA LYS A 517 -0.30 15.07 6.69
C LYS A 517 -0.48 14.85 5.19
N TYR A 518 -0.95 15.88 4.50
CA TYR A 518 -1.26 15.83 3.07
C TYR A 518 -0.64 17.04 2.35
N GLY A 519 -0.38 16.90 1.04
CA GLY A 519 0.03 18.01 0.18
C GLY A 519 1.51 18.37 0.21
N PHE A 520 2.34 17.64 0.97
CA PHE A 520 3.81 17.78 0.92
C PHE A 520 4.36 17.30 -0.43
N THR A 521 5.55 17.75 -0.81
CA THR A 521 6.26 17.31 -2.03
C THR A 521 7.33 16.27 -1.68
N PHE A 522 7.65 15.39 -2.63
CA PHE A 522 8.61 14.32 -2.41
C PHE A 522 10.02 14.69 -2.86
N SER A 523 11.00 14.22 -2.10
CA SER A 523 12.36 13.95 -2.56
C SER A 523 12.85 12.73 -1.79
N SER A 524 13.15 12.89 -0.50
CA SER A 524 13.27 11.79 0.47
C SER A 524 12.96 12.22 1.93
N PRO A 525 11.80 12.86 2.19
CA PRO A 525 11.51 13.43 3.50
C PRO A 525 11.36 12.41 4.63
N LYS A 526 11.76 12.83 5.84
CA LYS A 526 11.47 12.14 7.11
C LYS A 526 10.29 12.81 7.80
N LEU A 527 9.25 12.04 8.04
CA LEU A 527 8.05 12.44 8.74
C LEU A 527 8.28 12.16 10.23
N LYS A 528 8.14 13.18 11.07
CA LYS A 528 8.35 13.08 12.52
C LYS A 528 7.03 13.35 13.22
N VAL A 529 6.52 12.36 13.93
CA VAL A 529 5.36 12.52 14.83
C VAL A 529 5.86 12.59 16.26
N ARG A 530 5.54 13.68 16.96
CA ARG A 530 5.81 13.83 18.39
C ARG A 530 4.51 13.71 19.17
N LEU A 531 4.52 12.85 20.19
CA LEU A 531 3.47 12.79 21.19
C LEU A 531 3.95 13.46 22.48
N THR A 532 3.02 14.10 23.18
CA THR A 532 3.25 14.80 24.46
C THR A 532 2.05 14.57 25.37
N GLN A 533 2.25 14.70 26.68
CA GLN A 533 1.21 14.58 27.69
C GLN A 533 1.39 15.72 28.70
N GLU A 534 0.31 16.36 29.12
CA GLU A 534 0.39 17.31 30.22
C GLU A 534 0.62 16.55 31.52
N LYS A 535 1.67 16.94 32.26
CA LYS A 535 2.05 16.25 33.48
C LYS A 535 0.99 16.49 34.56
N SER A 536 0.16 15.48 34.78
CA SER A 536 -0.87 15.50 35.82
C SER A 536 -0.27 15.91 37.17
N ALA A 537 -0.93 16.84 37.85
CA ALA A 537 -0.55 17.25 39.19
C ALA A 537 -0.92 16.14 40.17
N GLU A 538 0.08 15.38 40.63
CA GLU A 538 -0.08 14.35 41.66
C GLU A 538 -0.82 14.92 42.88
N THR A 539 -2.07 14.52 43.04
CA THR A 539 -2.89 14.94 44.19
C THR A 539 -2.40 14.17 45.42
N LYS A 540 -1.42 14.75 46.12
CA LYS A 540 -0.81 14.14 47.31
C LYS A 540 -1.80 14.11 48.47
N ASN A 541 -2.60 13.05 48.54
CA ASN A 541 -3.35 12.64 49.73
C ASN A 541 -2.37 12.22 50.83
N SER A 542 -1.74 13.21 51.47
CA SER A 542 -0.84 13.03 52.60
C SER A 542 -1.64 12.96 53.90
N ALA A 543 -2.14 11.77 54.24
CA ALA A 543 -2.49 11.49 55.64
C ALA A 543 -1.22 11.65 56.49
N ALA A 544 -1.31 12.40 57.59
CA ALA A 544 -0.14 12.82 58.35
C ALA A 544 0.27 11.80 59.44
N ALA A 545 1.53 11.39 59.42
CA ALA A 545 2.27 10.84 60.55
C ALA A 545 3.67 11.47 60.56
N ALA A 546 4.25 11.69 61.74
CA ALA A 546 5.40 12.59 61.92
C ALA A 546 6.64 11.89 62.50
N GLN A 547 7.75 12.66 62.56
CA GLN A 547 9.08 12.31 63.08
C GLN A 547 9.94 11.43 62.12
N SER A 548 11.26 11.57 62.03
CA SER A 548 12.17 12.73 62.29
C SER A 548 13.58 12.41 61.76
N GLY A 549 14.35 13.39 61.25
CA GLY A 549 15.82 13.25 61.14
C GLY A 549 16.55 13.84 59.91
N ALA A 550 17.64 14.55 60.19
CA ALA A 550 18.88 14.72 59.38
C ALA A 550 18.82 15.12 57.87
N VAL A 551 18.96 16.42 57.65
CA VAL A 551 19.31 17.15 56.41
C VAL A 551 20.44 16.55 55.56
N VAL A 552 20.22 16.45 54.23
CA VAL A 552 21.26 16.65 53.18
C VAL A 552 20.67 17.49 52.03
N LYS A 553 21.43 18.44 51.46
CA LYS A 553 20.98 19.37 50.39
C LYS A 553 21.42 18.94 48.98
N PRO A 554 20.50 18.77 48.01
CA PRO A 554 20.80 18.89 46.58
C PRO A 554 20.77 20.35 46.10
N LYS A 555 21.55 20.69 45.06
CA LYS A 555 21.54 22.02 44.42
C LYS A 555 20.31 22.20 43.52
N ILE A 556 19.66 23.35 43.61
CA ILE A 556 18.66 23.78 42.62
C ILE A 556 19.38 24.14 41.31
N GLN A 557 18.99 23.53 40.20
CA GLN A 557 19.41 23.91 38.86
C GLN A 557 18.35 24.88 38.27
N PRO A 558 18.73 26.04 37.70
CA PRO A 558 17.77 27.09 37.38
C PRO A 558 16.87 26.74 36.19
N SER A 559 15.58 27.07 36.32
CA SER A 559 14.61 26.94 35.23
C SER A 559 14.97 27.87 34.07
N LYS A 560 15.05 27.29 32.86
CA LYS A 560 15.26 28.07 31.62
C LYS A 560 13.98 28.85 31.33
N LYS A 561 14.11 30.15 31.08
CA LYS A 561 13.02 30.99 30.57
C LYS A 561 13.08 31.05 29.05
N SER A 562 11.93 31.13 28.40
CA SER A 562 11.79 31.37 26.97
C SER A 562 11.22 32.78 26.72
N ILE A 563 11.56 33.36 25.57
CA ILE A 563 10.94 34.58 25.04
C ILE A 563 10.60 34.39 23.56
N VAL A 564 9.57 35.07 23.10
CA VAL A 564 9.23 35.16 21.67
C VAL A 564 9.89 36.41 21.10
N CYS A 565 10.54 36.25 19.95
CA CYS A 565 11.26 37.30 19.24
C CYS A 565 10.71 37.45 17.82
N VAL A 566 10.41 38.68 17.38
CA VAL A 566 9.71 38.97 16.13
C VAL A 566 10.52 39.88 15.20
N LYS A 567 10.48 39.58 13.90
CA LYS A 567 11.07 40.38 12.81
C LYS A 567 10.12 40.37 11.61
N GLY A 568 9.31 41.41 11.47
CA GLY A 568 8.19 41.41 10.52
C GLY A 568 7.21 40.28 10.85
N LYS A 569 6.84 39.47 9.85
CA LYS A 569 5.98 38.29 10.04
C LYS A 569 6.70 37.08 10.67
N VAL A 570 8.03 37.08 10.77
CA VAL A 570 8.80 35.94 11.30
C VAL A 570 8.86 36.00 12.83
N GLN A 571 8.49 34.90 13.50
CA GLN A 571 8.64 34.73 14.94
C GLN A 571 9.70 33.65 15.24
N LYS A 572 10.44 33.79 16.34
CA LYS A 572 11.48 32.86 16.79
C LYS A 572 11.48 32.79 18.32
N ILE A 573 11.43 31.58 18.89
CA ILE A 573 11.52 31.39 20.34
C ILE A 573 12.99 31.25 20.74
N VAL A 574 13.41 31.91 21.83
CA VAL A 574 14.75 31.82 22.40
C VAL A 574 14.68 31.41 23.86
N THR A 575 15.34 30.32 24.23
CA THR A 575 15.27 29.69 25.56
C THR A 575 16.64 29.64 26.23
N GLY A 576 16.73 30.09 27.48
CA GLY A 576 17.99 30.09 28.25
C GLY A 576 17.83 30.59 29.69
N ALA A 577 18.94 30.77 30.41
CA ALA A 577 18.89 31.33 31.77
C ALA A 577 18.55 32.84 31.77
N LYS A 578 19.00 33.56 30.74
CA LYS A 578 18.67 34.97 30.44
C LYS A 578 18.60 35.13 28.90
N PRO A 579 17.52 34.69 28.23
CA PRO A 579 17.44 34.76 26.78
C PRO A 579 17.40 36.22 26.29
N LYS A 580 17.91 36.47 25.08
CA LYS A 580 17.83 37.74 24.35
C LYS A 580 17.50 37.47 22.90
N CYS A 581 16.80 38.40 22.24
CA CYS A 581 16.48 38.26 20.83
C CYS A 581 17.73 38.47 19.94
N PRO A 582 17.87 37.73 18.82
CA PRO A 582 18.96 37.94 17.88
C PRO A 582 18.87 39.32 17.22
N THR A 583 20.01 39.83 16.73
CA THR A 583 20.10 41.15 16.08
C THR A 583 19.05 41.31 14.97
N GLY A 584 18.23 42.36 15.09
CA GLY A 584 17.13 42.64 14.16
C GLY A 584 15.78 41.98 14.51
N PHE A 585 15.69 41.19 15.58
CA PHE A 585 14.42 40.76 16.18
C PHE A 585 14.14 41.56 17.47
N ARG A 586 12.88 41.94 17.70
CA ARG A 586 12.42 42.54 18.97
C ARG A 586 11.70 41.50 19.82
N THR A 587 11.67 41.65 21.14
CA THR A 587 10.79 40.81 21.99
C THR A 587 9.32 41.12 21.66
N ARG A 588 8.47 40.09 21.67
CA ARG A 588 7.01 40.22 21.53
C ARG A 588 6.36 40.60 22.85
#